data_AF-A0A942LH16-F1
#
_entry.id   AF-A0A942LH16-F1
#
_cell.length_a   1.000
_cell.length_b   1.000
_cell.length_c   1.000
_cell.angle_alpha   90.00
_cell.angle_beta   90.00
_cell.angle_gamma   90.00
#
_symmetry.space_group_name_H-M   'P 1'
#
loop_
_entity.id
_entity.type
_entity.pdbx_description
1 polymer ?
#
loop_
_entity_poly.entity_id
_entity_poly.type
_entity_poly.pdbx_seq_one_letter_code
_entity_poly.pdbx_strand_id
1 'polypeptide(L)'
;MNLERYYIQHIKTVVCNDNSYISSLPVVKYLNNARRLDFNQEVTFLVGENGTGKSTLIEAIAISAGYNAEGGSKNFNFSTKQTSSNLSQYITIAKSAHEKDGFFLRAESFYNFASQVDDLGINLHGYGGKS
;
A
#
# COMPACT_ATOMS: atom_id res chain seq x y z
N MET A 1 20.75 21.17 -9.51
CA MET A 1 19.35 21.14 -9.03
C MET A 1 19.06 19.72 -8.58
N ASN A 2 19.07 19.46 -7.27
CA ASN A 2 18.57 18.20 -6.72
C ASN A 2 17.05 18.25 -6.86
N LEU A 3 16.47 17.45 -7.77
CA LEU A 3 15.05 17.13 -7.63
C LEU A 3 14.96 16.25 -6.39
N GLU A 4 14.27 16.73 -5.36
CA GLU A 4 13.77 15.90 -4.27
C GLU A 4 12.98 14.75 -4.90
N ARG A 5 13.60 13.57 -5.01
CA ARG A 5 12.98 12.40 -5.66
C ARG A 5 12.17 11.65 -4.62
N TYR A 6 10.87 11.90 -4.59
CA TYR A 6 9.94 11.12 -3.75
C TYR A 6 10.15 9.62 -3.93
N TYR A 7 10.05 8.90 -2.81
CA TYR A 7 10.38 7.48 -2.77
C TYR A 7 9.54 6.66 -3.75
N ILE A 8 8.21 6.81 -3.68
CA ILE A 8 7.29 6.42 -4.73
C ILE A 8 7.01 7.66 -5.57
N GLN A 9 7.36 7.62 -6.85
CA GLN A 9 7.18 8.76 -7.76
C GLN A 9 5.83 8.72 -8.46
N HIS A 10 5.45 7.54 -8.94
CA HIS A 10 4.19 7.33 -9.62
C HIS A 10 3.82 5.85 -9.63
N ILE A 11 2.54 5.59 -9.80
CA ILE A 11 2.03 4.27 -10.17
C ILE A 11 1.60 4.30 -11.62
N LYS A 12 1.89 3.23 -12.35
CA LYS A 12 1.34 2.97 -13.68
C LYS A 12 0.36 1.82 -13.58
N THR A 13 -0.69 1.90 -14.38
CA THR A 13 -1.74 0.88 -14.41
C THR A 13 -1.92 0.42 -15.83
N VAL A 14 -1.76 -0.89 -16.05
CA VAL A 14 -2.28 -1.53 -17.27
C VAL A 14 -3.80 -1.62 -17.17
N VAL A 15 -4.51 -1.87 -18.27
CA VAL A 15 -5.97 -2.02 -18.21
C VAL A 15 -6.31 -3.13 -17.22
N CYS A 16 -7.01 -2.78 -16.14
CA CYS A 16 -7.63 -3.74 -15.26
C CYS A 16 -8.95 -4.18 -15.91
N ASN A 17 -8.91 -5.33 -16.58
CA ASN A 17 -10.06 -6.03 -17.15
C ASN A 17 -10.44 -7.23 -16.27
N ASP A 18 -10.49 -7.00 -14.95
CA ASP A 18 -10.92 -8.01 -14.00
C ASP A 18 -12.46 -8.14 -14.08
N ASN A 19 -12.97 -9.38 -14.18
CA ASN A 19 -14.40 -9.67 -14.22
C ASN A 19 -15.10 -9.58 -12.84
N SER A 20 -14.40 -9.11 -11.81
CA SER A 20 -14.92 -8.88 -10.46
C SER A 20 -15.40 -7.44 -10.23
N TYR A 21 -15.93 -7.18 -9.04
CA TYR A 21 -16.36 -5.84 -8.62
C TYR A 21 -15.23 -4.79 -8.67
N ILE A 22 -13.95 -5.20 -8.67
CA ILE A 22 -12.79 -4.29 -8.69
C ILE A 22 -12.83 -3.39 -9.93
N SER A 23 -13.18 -3.92 -11.11
CA SER A 23 -13.27 -3.12 -12.34
C SER A 23 -14.41 -2.09 -12.30
N SER A 24 -15.39 -2.26 -11.42
CA SER A 24 -16.49 -1.33 -11.22
C SER A 24 -16.13 -0.13 -10.32
N LEU A 25 -15.07 -0.26 -9.51
CA LEU A 25 -14.66 0.76 -8.55
C LEU A 25 -14.27 2.07 -9.26
N PRO A 26 -14.73 3.24 -8.76
CA PRO A 26 -14.39 4.54 -9.33
C PRO A 26 -12.88 4.76 -9.50
N VAL A 27 -12.06 4.36 -8.51
CA VAL A 27 -10.61 4.51 -8.61
C VAL A 27 -10.00 3.68 -9.76
N VAL A 28 -10.53 2.49 -10.02
CA VAL A 28 -10.02 1.60 -11.07
C VAL A 28 -10.43 2.11 -12.45
N LYS A 29 -11.65 2.62 -12.59
CA LYS A 29 -12.09 3.32 -13.80
C LYS A 29 -11.22 4.55 -14.09
N TYR A 30 -10.91 5.34 -13.06
CA TYR A 30 -9.98 6.47 -13.19
C TYR A 30 -8.60 6.01 -13.67
N LEU A 31 -8.01 4.99 -13.04
CA LEU A 31 -6.68 4.47 -13.42
C LEU A 31 -6.67 3.84 -14.82
N ASN A 32 -7.74 3.17 -15.22
CA ASN A 32 -7.89 2.64 -16.58
C ASN A 32 -7.88 3.76 -17.63
N ASN A 33 -8.38 4.96 -17.31
CA ASN A 33 -8.36 6.10 -18.23
C ASN A 33 -7.03 6.86 -18.14
N ALA A 34 -6.59 7.21 -16.93
CA ALA A 34 -5.41 8.04 -16.70
C ALA A 34 -4.10 7.29 -16.95
N ARG A 35 -4.08 5.96 -16.82
CA ARG A 35 -2.91 5.05 -16.91
C ARG A 35 -1.78 5.31 -15.91
N ARG A 36 -1.83 6.42 -15.19
CA ARG A 36 -0.79 6.88 -14.29
C ARG A 36 -1.38 7.76 -13.20
N LEU A 37 -0.81 7.65 -12.00
CA LEU A 37 -1.03 8.58 -10.90
C LEU A 37 0.34 8.97 -10.32
N ASP A 38 0.63 10.26 -10.33
CA ASP A 38 1.89 10.83 -9.84
C ASP A 38 1.79 11.25 -8.37
N PHE A 39 2.85 10.98 -7.62
CA PHE A 39 3.02 11.39 -6.23
C PHE A 39 4.08 12.49 -6.17
N ASN A 40 3.61 13.72 -6.06
CA ASN A 40 4.46 14.91 -6.10
C ASN A 40 4.60 15.57 -4.73
N GLN A 41 4.27 14.85 -3.66
CA GLN A 41 4.27 15.33 -2.28
C GLN A 41 4.73 14.21 -1.35
N GLU A 42 5.41 14.56 -0.26
CA GLU A 42 5.88 13.60 0.76
C GLU A 42 4.70 12.92 1.47
N VAL A 43 3.60 13.67 1.64
CA VAL A 43 2.36 13.18 2.23
C VAL A 43 1.24 13.35 1.21
N THR A 44 0.59 12.24 0.87
CA THR A 44 -0.53 12.21 -0.08
C THR A 44 -1.78 11.69 0.62
N PHE A 45 -2.86 12.47 0.56
CA PHE A 45 -4.15 12.08 1.07
C PHE A 45 -5.05 11.63 -0.07
N LEU A 46 -5.64 10.44 0.04
CA LEU A 46 -6.68 9.96 -0.86
C LEU A 46 -8.04 10.20 -0.19
N VAL A 47 -8.84 11.10 -0.76
CA VAL A 47 -10.14 11.52 -0.22
C VAL A 47 -11.25 11.19 -1.22
N GLY A 48 -12.43 10.85 -0.73
CA GLY A 48 -13.60 10.52 -1.54
C GLY A 48 -14.61 9.69 -0.75
N GLU A 49 -15.78 9.44 -1.33
CA GLU A 49 -16.87 8.71 -0.68
C GLU A 49 -16.51 7.26 -0.33
N ASN A 50 -17.26 6.66 0.60
CA ASN A 50 -17.13 5.24 0.92
C ASN A 50 -17.48 4.37 -0.30
N GLY A 51 -16.72 3.29 -0.51
CA GLY A 51 -16.90 2.41 -1.67
C GLY A 51 -16.24 2.89 -2.97
N THR A 52 -15.57 4.05 -2.99
CA THR A 52 -14.86 4.54 -4.19
C THR A 52 -13.57 3.77 -4.53
N GLY A 53 -13.11 2.90 -3.61
CA GLY A 53 -11.93 2.06 -3.80
C GLY A 53 -10.62 2.62 -3.20
N LYS A 54 -10.68 3.63 -2.33
CA LYS A 54 -9.50 4.24 -1.70
C LYS A 54 -8.61 3.20 -1.00
N SER A 55 -9.18 2.41 -0.09
CA SER A 55 -8.45 1.36 0.63
C SER A 55 -7.91 0.29 -0.31
N THR A 56 -8.67 -0.07 -1.36
CA THR A 56 -8.25 -1.00 -2.41
C THR A 56 -7.01 -0.50 -3.15
N LEU A 57 -6.96 0.80 -3.49
CA LEU A 57 -5.78 1.39 -4.12
C LEU A 57 -4.57 1.38 -3.18
N ILE A 58 -4.75 1.78 -1.92
CA ILE A 58 -3.66 1.77 -0.93
C ILE A 58 -3.11 0.36 -0.73
N GLU A 59 -3.98 -0.64 -0.58
CA GLU A 59 -3.60 -2.05 -0.47
C GLU A 59 -2.83 -2.51 -1.71
N ALA A 60 -3.32 -2.18 -2.91
CA ALA A 60 -2.64 -2.55 -4.15
C ALA A 60 -1.24 -1.94 -4.25
N ILE A 61 -1.08 -0.66 -3.86
CA ILE A 61 0.22 0.01 -3.79
C ILE A 61 1.13 -0.67 -2.75
N ALA A 62 0.61 -1.00 -1.57
CA ALA A 62 1.40 -1.67 -0.53
C ALA A 62 1.90 -3.05 -1.00
N ILE A 63 1.02 -3.88 -1.57
CA ILE A 63 1.37 -5.20 -2.09
C ILE A 63 2.40 -5.07 -3.23
N SER A 64 2.17 -4.18 -4.21
CA SER A 64 3.11 -3.95 -5.31
C SER A 64 4.44 -3.34 -4.83
N ALA A 65 4.48 -2.73 -3.64
CA ALA A 65 5.71 -2.27 -3.00
C ALA A 65 6.43 -3.39 -2.21
N GLY A 66 5.83 -4.57 -2.06
CA GLY A 66 6.37 -5.74 -1.38
C GLY A 66 5.96 -5.88 0.09
N TYR A 67 4.90 -5.19 0.53
CA TYR A 67 4.32 -5.37 1.86
C TYR A 67 3.27 -6.48 1.87
N ASN A 68 3.00 -7.02 3.06
CA ASN A 68 1.91 -7.97 3.25
C ASN A 68 0.53 -7.28 3.13
N ALA A 69 -0.47 -7.99 2.62
CA ALA A 69 -1.83 -7.47 2.54
C ALA A 69 -2.40 -7.11 3.92
N GLU A 70 -2.01 -7.83 4.99
CA GLU A 70 -2.45 -7.57 6.37
C GLU A 70 -1.78 -6.36 7.02
N GLY A 71 -0.83 -5.71 6.34
CA GLY A 71 0.00 -4.66 6.92
C GLY A 71 1.24 -5.21 7.63
N GLY A 72 2.02 -4.30 8.22
CA GLY A 72 3.33 -4.61 8.82
C GLY A 72 4.51 -4.12 7.99
N SER A 73 5.73 -4.42 8.47
CA SER A 73 6.96 -4.25 7.70
C SER A 73 7.19 -5.44 6.77
N LYS A 74 8.11 -5.30 5.82
CA LYS A 74 8.41 -6.37 4.82
C LYS A 74 8.97 -7.65 5.42
N ASN A 75 9.48 -7.60 6.65
CA ASN A 75 10.10 -8.75 7.32
C ASN A 75 9.07 -9.69 7.98
N PHE A 76 7.78 -9.31 7.97
CA PHE A 76 6.71 -10.15 8.50
C PHE A 76 6.10 -11.00 7.38
N ASN A 77 6.37 -12.31 7.40
CA ASN A 77 5.73 -13.27 6.52
C ASN A 77 4.41 -13.77 7.14
N PHE A 78 3.31 -13.05 6.92
CA PHE A 78 1.98 -13.61 7.13
C PHE A 78 1.54 -14.38 5.88
N SER A 79 1.39 -15.69 6.00
CA SER A 79 0.66 -16.51 5.02
C SER A 79 -0.80 -16.59 5.43
N THR A 80 -1.56 -15.50 5.27
CA THR A 80 -3.02 -15.57 5.26
C THR A 80 -3.51 -15.72 3.81
N LYS A 81 -4.49 -16.59 3.62
CA LYS A 81 -5.11 -16.89 2.30
C LYS A 81 -5.56 -15.60 1.60
N GLN A 82 -5.24 -15.52 0.31
CA GLN A 82 -5.66 -14.51 -0.67
C GLN A 82 -7.08 -13.97 -0.43
N THR A 83 -7.19 -12.89 0.34
CA THR A 83 -8.39 -12.03 0.40
C THR A 83 -8.11 -10.62 -0.12
N SER A 84 -6.85 -10.37 -0.51
CA SER A 84 -6.42 -9.12 -1.13
C SER A 84 -7.03 -8.90 -2.51
N SER A 85 -7.25 -7.65 -2.86
CA SER A 85 -7.65 -7.26 -4.22
C SER A 85 -6.62 -7.67 -5.28
N ASN A 86 -7.09 -8.18 -6.41
CA ASN A 86 -6.25 -8.46 -7.59
C ASN A 86 -5.68 -7.18 -8.24
N LEU A 87 -6.09 -5.98 -7.80
CA LEU A 87 -5.64 -4.71 -8.40
C LEU A 87 -4.11 -4.55 -8.38
N SER A 88 -3.41 -5.12 -7.40
CA SER A 88 -1.94 -5.11 -7.33
C SER A 88 -1.27 -5.75 -8.55
N GLN A 89 -1.92 -6.73 -9.19
CA GLN A 89 -1.43 -7.40 -10.40
C GLN A 89 -1.44 -6.49 -11.64
N TYR A 90 -2.23 -5.41 -11.59
CA TYR A 90 -2.38 -4.46 -12.70
C TYR A 90 -1.60 -3.16 -12.46
N ILE A 91 -0.94 -3.01 -11.31
CA ILE A 91 -0.21 -1.80 -10.92
C ILE A 91 1.29 -2.08 -10.83
N THR A 92 2.08 -1.17 -11.41
CA THR A 92 3.53 -1.10 -11.24
C THR A 92 3.91 0.21 -10.58
N ILE A 93 4.85 0.15 -9.63
CA ILE A 93 5.34 1.33 -8.89
C ILE A 93 6.69 1.74 -9.43
N ALA A 94 6.85 3.02 -9.75
CA ALA A 94 8.14 3.62 -10.01
C ALA A 94 8.72 4.20 -8.72
N LYS A 95 9.88 3.69 -8.32
CA LYS A 95 10.58 4.08 -7.09
C LYS A 95 11.90 4.78 -7.44
N SER A 96 12.30 5.75 -6.61
CA SER A 96 13.57 6.47 -6.81
C SER A 96 14.79 5.68 -6.30
N ALA A 97 14.59 4.75 -5.36
CA ALA A 97 15.59 3.87 -4.78
C ALA A 97 14.92 2.63 -4.14
N HIS A 98 15.73 1.70 -3.61
CA HIS A 98 15.25 0.69 -2.68
C HIS A 98 15.07 1.30 -1.29
N GLU A 99 13.93 1.03 -0.64
CA GLU A 99 13.68 1.47 0.72
C GLU A 99 14.56 0.67 1.69
N LYS A 100 15.16 1.35 2.68
CA LYS A 100 15.88 0.67 3.77
C LYS A 100 14.92 0.11 4.82
N ASP A 101 13.82 0.84 5.07
CA ASP A 101 12.77 0.44 6.00
C ASP A 101 11.44 1.07 5.53
N GLY A 102 10.32 0.51 6.00
CA GLY A 102 8.99 1.03 5.76
C GLY A 102 7.89 0.11 6.29
N PHE A 103 6.67 0.63 6.32
CA PHE A 103 5.56 -0.01 7.00
C PHE A 103 4.23 0.26 6.29
N PHE A 104 3.37 -0.75 6.20
CA PHE A 104 1.98 -0.59 5.76
C PHE A 104 1.03 -0.68 6.96
N LEU A 105 0.44 0.46 7.35
CA LEU A 105 -0.50 0.55 8.46
C LEU A 105 -1.93 0.26 7.99
N ARG A 106 -2.61 -0.66 8.69
CA ARG A 106 -4.06 -0.91 8.57
C ARG A 106 -4.71 -0.73 9.92
N ALA A 107 -5.80 0.03 9.99
CA ALA A 107 -6.53 0.23 11.25
C ALA A 107 -7.18 -1.07 11.76
N GLU A 108 -7.68 -1.91 10.86
CA GLU A 108 -8.32 -3.19 11.20
C GLU A 108 -7.33 -4.25 11.73
N SER A 109 -6.10 -4.24 11.21
CA SER A 109 -5.03 -5.17 11.64
C SER A 109 -4.15 -4.59 12.75
N PHE A 110 -4.39 -3.34 13.17
CA PHE A 110 -3.61 -2.67 14.22
C PHE A 110 -3.63 -3.45 15.55
N TYR A 111 -4.78 -4.02 15.91
CA TYR A 111 -4.90 -4.88 17.09
C TYR A 111 -4.09 -6.18 16.97
N ASN A 112 -4.09 -6.82 15.80
CA ASN A 112 -3.32 -8.04 15.56
C ASN A 112 -1.81 -7.78 15.52
N PHE A 113 -1.41 -6.61 15.03
CA PHE A 113 -0.02 -6.16 15.02
C PHE A 113 0.49 -5.87 16.44
N ALA A 114 -0.26 -5.14 17.26
CA ALA A 114 0.12 -4.86 18.65
C ALA A 114 0.35 -6.15 19.43
N SER A 115 -0.59 -7.09 19.36
CA SER A 115 -0.45 -8.40 20.01
C SER A 115 0.76 -9.19 19.51
N GLN A 116 1.14 -9.08 18.24
CA GLN A 116 2.32 -9.78 17.70
C GLN A 116 3.65 -9.10 18.01
N VAL A 117 3.68 -7.78 18.11
CA VAL A 117 4.86 -7.05 18.60
C VAL A 117 5.16 -7.48 20.04
N ASP A 118 4.10 -7.63 20.85
CA ASP A 118 4.19 -8.14 22.22
C ASP A 118 4.64 -9.61 22.25
N ASP A 119 4.07 -10.48 21.40
CA ASP A 119 4.33 -11.94 21.39
C ASP A 119 5.73 -12.31 20.82
N LEU A 120 6.22 -11.55 19.83
CA LEU A 120 7.54 -11.77 19.22
C LEU A 120 8.70 -11.19 20.06
N GLY A 121 8.41 -10.52 21.17
CA GLY A 121 9.42 -9.89 22.03
C GLY A 121 10.30 -8.89 21.27
N ILE A 122 9.77 -8.29 20.20
CA ILE A 122 10.51 -7.35 19.35
C ILE A 122 10.73 -6.10 20.19
N ASN A 123 11.96 -5.93 20.66
CA ASN A 123 12.39 -4.69 21.28
C ASN A 123 12.16 -3.52 20.30
N LEU A 124 11.10 -2.76 20.53
CA LEU A 124 10.67 -1.55 19.81
C LEU A 124 11.68 -0.39 19.88
N HIS A 125 12.95 -0.65 20.19
CA HIS A 125 13.99 0.36 20.31
C HIS A 125 14.19 1.19 19.02
N GLY A 126 13.76 0.69 17.85
CA GLY A 126 13.75 1.44 16.58
C GLY A 126 12.48 2.23 16.26
N TYR A 127 11.38 2.04 17.02
CA TYR A 127 10.05 2.55 16.67
C TYR A 127 9.41 3.44 17.77
N GLY A 128 10.24 4.02 18.64
CA GLY A 128 9.78 5.05 19.60
C GLY A 128 9.29 4.49 20.93
N GLY A 129 10.16 3.75 21.61
CA GLY A 129 9.94 3.41 23.02
C GLY A 129 9.90 4.66 23.91
N LYS A 130 8.77 4.81 24.62
CA LYS A 130 8.44 5.75 25.71
C LYS A 130 7.76 7.07 25.32
N SER A 131 6.47 7.16 25.63
CA SER A 131 6.02 7.67 26.94
C SER A 131 4.71 7.01 27.33
#